data_AF-A0A0G0DHI7-F1
#
_entry.id   AF-A0A0G0DHI7-F1
#
_cell.length_a   1.000
_cell.length_b   1.000
_cell.length_c   1.000
_cell.angle_alpha   90.00
_cell.angle_beta   90.00
_cell.angle_gamma   90.00
#
_symmetry.space_group_name_H-M   'P 1'
#
loop_
_entity.id
_entity.type
_entity.pdbx_description
1 polymer ?
#
loop_
_entity_poly.entity_id
_entity_poly.type
_entity_poly.pdbx_seq_one_letter_code
_entity_poly.pdbx_strand_id
1 'polypeptide(L)'
;MYMRRVDTYNMFVGFTNIVSGIVFMLLGLRFIFKLFSANTQAPFVRWLYDTTGTLIHPFNNIFPSPTVEGGFIFDITTLVALVMYALIFSLIIYIFDVLFTSTTVKNKRVNHEEE
;
A
#
# COMPACT_ATOMS: atom_id res chain seq x y z
N MET A 1 35.73 1.68 -2.98
CA MET A 1 34.68 1.68 -1.94
C MET A 1 33.66 2.78 -2.25
N TYR A 2 32.82 2.58 -3.27
CA TYR A 2 31.80 3.57 -3.71
C TYR A 2 30.45 2.92 -4.11
N MET A 3 30.23 1.67 -3.69
CA MET A 3 29.04 0.87 -4.08
C MET A 3 27.95 0.78 -3.01
N ARG A 4 28.14 1.33 -1.80
CA ARG A 4 27.21 1.14 -0.67
C ARG A 4 25.90 1.97 -0.75
N ARG A 5 25.87 3.03 -1.56
CA ARG A 5 24.75 4.00 -1.56
C ARG A 5 23.52 3.49 -2.33
N VAL A 6 23.72 2.73 -3.42
CA VAL A 6 22.64 2.22 -4.27
C VAL A 6 21.92 1.03 -3.62
N ASP A 7 22.68 0.16 -2.95
CA ASP A 7 22.15 -1.01 -2.24
C ASP A 7 21.21 -0.61 -1.08
N THR A 8 21.55 0.48 -0.39
CA THR A 8 20.77 0.99 0.74
C THR A 8 19.39 1.46 0.27
N TYR A 9 19.33 2.22 -0.83
CA TYR A 9 18.07 2.68 -1.42
C TYR A 9 17.17 1.52 -1.87
N ASN A 10 17.73 0.55 -2.60
CA ASN A 10 16.99 -0.63 -3.06
C ASN A 10 16.42 -1.44 -1.90
N MET A 11 17.15 -1.52 -0.78
CA MET A 11 16.66 -2.20 0.43
C MET A 11 15.47 -1.47 1.06
N PHE A 12 15.50 -0.13 1.14
CA PHE A 12 14.38 0.66 1.70
C PHE A 12 13.12 0.59 0.82
N VAL A 13 13.28 0.73 -0.49
CA VAL A 13 12.16 0.60 -1.44
C VAL A 13 11.60 -0.82 -1.41
N GLY A 14 12.48 -1.83 -1.41
CA GLY A 14 12.09 -3.24 -1.29
C GLY A 14 11.30 -3.54 -0.01
N PHE A 15 11.78 -3.04 1.14
CA PHE A 15 11.07 -3.16 2.41
C PHE A 15 9.68 -2.50 2.36
N THR A 16 9.61 -1.28 1.84
CA THR A 16 8.35 -0.53 1.71
C THR A 16 7.34 -1.28 0.82
N ASN A 17 7.81 -1.88 -0.28
CA ASN A 17 6.99 -2.68 -1.17
C ASN A 17 6.45 -3.98 -0.52
N ILE A 18 7.26 -4.63 0.32
CA ILE A 18 6.80 -5.82 1.05
C ILE A 18 5.70 -5.44 2.05
N VAL A 19 5.92 -4.37 2.82
CA VAL A 19 4.94 -3.90 3.81
C VAL A 19 3.64 -3.48 3.13
N SER A 20 3.73 -2.69 2.05
CA SER A 20 2.54 -2.25 1.30
C SER A 20 1.78 -3.43 0.71
N GLY A 21 2.47 -4.43 0.15
CA GLY A 21 1.88 -5.66 -0.36
C GLY A 21 1.11 -6.44 0.70
N ILE A 22 1.67 -6.58 1.90
CA ILE A 22 0.97 -7.24 3.03
C ILE A 22 -0.28 -6.46 3.44
N VAL A 23 -0.19 -5.13 3.56
CA VAL A 23 -1.34 -4.27 3.92
C VAL A 23 -2.44 -4.40 2.86
N PHE A 24 -2.10 -4.34 1.58
CA PHE A 24 -3.07 -4.47 0.50
C PHE A 24 -3.70 -5.86 0.44
N MET A 25 -2.91 -6.91 0.64
CA MET A 25 -3.43 -8.27 0.67
C MET A 25 -4.44 -8.45 1.81
N LEU A 26 -4.10 -7.98 3.01
CA LEU A 26 -4.99 -8.09 4.17
C LEU A 26 -6.27 -7.27 3.99
N LEU A 27 -6.16 -6.01 3.57
CA LEU A 27 -7.33 -5.15 3.34
C LEU A 27 -8.18 -5.61 2.15
N GLY A 28 -7.54 -6.07 1.08
CA GLY A 28 -8.22 -6.66 -0.08
C GLY A 28 -8.99 -7.93 0.30
N LEU A 29 -8.38 -8.81 1.10
CA LEU A 29 -9.05 -10.00 1.59
C LEU A 29 -10.23 -9.65 2.51
N ARG A 30 -10.05 -8.65 3.39
CA ARG A 30 -11.13 -8.13 4.24
C ARG A 30 -12.29 -7.62 3.37
N PHE A 31 -12.00 -6.83 2.34
CA PHE A 31 -13.00 -6.27 1.43
C PHE A 31 -13.79 -7.38 0.74
N ILE A 32 -13.10 -8.37 0.17
CA ILE A 32 -13.73 -9.54 -0.47
C ILE A 32 -14.62 -10.28 0.54
N PHE A 33 -14.11 -10.57 1.74
CA PHE A 33 -14.85 -11.32 2.75
C PHE A 33 -16.08 -10.56 3.25
N LYS A 34 -15.99 -9.24 3.43
CA LYS A 34 -17.13 -8.38 3.79
C LYS A 34 -18.17 -8.35 2.67
N LEU A 35 -17.71 -8.23 1.42
CA LEU A 35 -18.59 -8.21 0.26
C LEU A 35 -19.41 -9.50 0.19
N PHE A 36 -18.77 -10.66 0.31
CA PHE A 36 -19.43 -11.98 0.27
C PHE A 36 -20.06 -12.41 1.60
N SER A 37 -20.15 -11.53 2.60
CA SER A 37 -20.75 -11.84 3.91
C SER A 37 -20.14 -13.10 4.55
N ALA A 38 -18.81 -13.21 4.50
CA ALA A 38 -18.07 -14.37 5.00
C ALA A 38 -18.38 -14.67 6.46
N ASN A 39 -18.43 -15.96 6.80
CA ASN A 39 -18.80 -16.43 8.14
C ASN A 39 -17.82 -15.93 9.22
N THR A 40 -18.28 -15.02 10.07
CA THR A 40 -17.49 -14.43 11.17
C THR A 40 -17.18 -15.41 12.30
N GLN A 41 -17.83 -16.58 12.35
CA GLN A 41 -17.49 -17.65 13.29
C GLN A 41 -16.25 -18.43 12.85
N ALA A 42 -15.83 -18.30 11.59
CA ALA A 42 -14.59 -18.93 11.12
C ALA A 42 -13.38 -18.23 11.78
N PRO A 43 -12.47 -18.97 12.45
CA PRO A 43 -11.35 -18.37 13.17
C PRO A 43 -10.47 -17.47 12.31
N PHE A 44 -10.24 -17.87 11.06
CA PHE A 44 -9.45 -17.08 10.11
C PHE A 44 -10.11 -15.75 9.72
N VAL A 45 -11.43 -15.75 9.48
CA VAL A 45 -12.19 -14.53 9.14
C VAL A 45 -12.16 -13.56 10.32
N ARG A 46 -12.35 -14.08 11.54
CA ARG A 46 -12.27 -13.28 12.77
C ARG A 46 -10.89 -12.67 12.96
N TRP A 47 -9.83 -13.49 12.88
CA TRP A 47 -8.45 -13.01 12.96
C TRP A 47 -8.15 -11.92 11.91
N LEU A 48 -8.61 -12.11 10.68
CA LEU A 48 -8.43 -11.12 9.62
C LEU A 48 -9.13 -9.80 9.96
N TYR A 49 -10.39 -9.86 10.40
CA TYR A 49 -11.17 -8.66 10.74
C TYR A 49 -10.63 -7.91 11.95
N ASP A 50 -10.12 -8.63 12.95
CA ASP A 50 -9.50 -8.05 14.14
C ASP A 50 -8.17 -7.39 13.77
N THR A 51 -7.31 -8.08 13.02
CA THR A 51 -5.99 -7.56 12.58
C THR A 51 -6.13 -6.34 11.67
N THR A 52 -7.05 -6.41 10.70
CA THR A 52 -7.32 -5.29 9.78
C THR A 52 -8.15 -4.18 10.41
N GLY A 53 -8.81 -4.45 11.55
CA GLY A 53 -9.61 -3.48 12.28
C GLY A 53 -8.79 -2.25 12.70
N THR A 54 -7.56 -2.45 13.16
CA THR A 54 -6.65 -1.35 13.51
C THR A 54 -6.22 -0.53 12.29
N LEU A 55 -6.05 -1.16 11.13
CA LEU A 55 -5.67 -0.48 9.87
C LEU A 55 -6.80 0.43 9.36
N ILE A 56 -8.04 -0.02 9.47
CA ILE A 56 -9.18 0.79 9.00
C ILE A 56 -9.66 1.82 10.03
N HIS A 57 -9.25 1.69 11.30
CA HIS A 57 -9.74 2.51 12.41
C HIS A 57 -9.69 4.03 12.16
N PRO A 58 -8.61 4.61 11.59
CA PRO A 58 -8.55 6.05 11.32
C PRO A 58 -9.56 6.53 10.27
N PHE A 59 -10.07 5.61 9.44
CA PHE A 59 -10.98 5.91 8.34
C PHE A 59 -12.45 5.62 8.68
N ASN A 60 -12.71 5.07 9.87
CA ASN A 60 -14.07 4.80 10.33
C ASN A 60 -14.91 6.08 10.33
N ASN A 61 -16.17 5.96 9.89
CA ASN A 61 -17.15 7.05 9.84
C ASN A 61 -16.79 8.23 8.91
N ILE A 62 -15.77 8.13 8.05
CA ILE A 62 -15.53 9.14 7.01
C ILE A 62 -16.70 9.17 6.01
N PHE A 63 -17.25 8.00 5.69
CA PHE A 63 -18.44 7.86 4.85
C PHE A 63 -19.47 6.92 5.49
N PRO A 64 -20.77 7.19 5.35
CA PRO A 64 -21.80 6.24 5.74
C PRO A 64 -21.64 4.97 4.90
N SER A 65 -21.63 3.80 5.55
CA SER A 65 -21.56 2.52 4.85
C SER A 65 -22.98 2.06 4.48
N PRO A 66 -23.37 2.05 3.21
CA PRO A 66 -24.68 1.57 2.79
C PRO A 66 -24.74 0.05 2.97
N THR A 67 -25.74 -0.42 3.70
CA THR A 67 -26.12 -1.84 3.65
C THR A 67 -26.87 -2.08 2.35
N VAL A 68 -26.31 -2.93 1.47
CA VAL A 68 -26.97 -3.32 0.22
C VAL A 68 -27.99 -4.41 0.53
N GLU A 69 -29.22 -4.29 0.01
CA GLU A 69 -30.25 -5.33 0.15
C GLU A 69 -29.72 -6.68 -0.39
N GLY A 70 -29.93 -7.76 0.37
CA GLY A 70 -29.44 -9.10 0.02
C GLY A 70 -28.22 -9.60 0.81
N GLY A 71 -27.75 -8.86 1.82
CA GLY A 71 -26.73 -9.33 2.77
C GLY A 71 -25.27 -9.09 2.36
N PHE A 72 -25.04 -8.45 1.21
CA PHE A 72 -23.73 -7.98 0.78
C PHE A 72 -23.36 -6.71 1.54
N ILE A 73 -22.22 -6.72 2.25
CA ILE A 73 -21.76 -5.56 3.01
C ILE A 73 -20.67 -4.87 2.20
N PHE A 74 -21.03 -3.77 1.55
CA PHE A 74 -20.05 -2.93 0.86
C PHE A 74 -19.33 -2.03 1.87
N ASP A 75 -18.18 -2.49 2.36
CA ASP A 75 -17.37 -1.79 3.35
C ASP A 75 -16.57 -0.65 2.68
N ILE A 76 -17.22 0.52 2.52
CA ILE A 76 -16.60 1.74 1.96
C ILE A 76 -15.35 2.12 2.75
N THR A 77 -15.38 1.94 4.08
CA THR A 77 -14.24 2.25 4.95
C THR A 77 -12.99 1.47 4.54
N THR A 78 -13.13 0.18 4.24
CA THR A 78 -12.03 -0.66 3.77
C THR A 78 -11.52 -0.22 2.40
N LEU A 79 -12.42 0.18 1.49
CA LEU A 79 -12.04 0.68 0.17
C LEU A 79 -11.26 2.00 0.27
N VAL A 80 -11.72 2.92 1.13
CA VAL A 80 -11.02 4.18 1.42
C VAL A 80 -9.65 3.90 2.02
N ALA A 81 -9.55 2.96 2.97
CA ALA A 81 -8.28 2.55 3.54
C ALA A 81 -7.30 2.05 2.47
N LEU A 82 -7.76 1.21 1.52
CA LEU A 82 -6.95 0.74 0.39
C LEU A 82 -6.38 1.91 -0.44
N VAL A 83 -7.22 2.86 -0.82
CA VAL A 83 -6.80 4.03 -1.61
C VAL A 83 -5.83 4.91 -0.81
N MET A 84 -6.13 5.18 0.45
CA MET A 84 -5.29 6.02 1.30
C MET A 84 -3.91 5.38 1.54
N TYR A 85 -3.85 4.09 1.84
CA TYR A 85 -2.58 3.40 1.97
C TYR A 85 -1.80 3.38 0.65
N ALA A 86 -2.47 3.25 -0.50
CA ALA A 86 -1.79 3.35 -1.79
C ALA A 86 -1.14 4.70 -2.03
N LEU A 87 -1.83 5.78 -1.68
CA LEU A 87 -1.28 7.12 -1.77
C LEU A 87 -0.12 7.31 -0.78
N ILE A 88 -0.25 6.85 0.46
CA ILE A 88 0.79 6.96 1.49
C ILE A 88 2.06 6.22 1.07
N PHE A 89 1.97 4.95 0.69
CA PHE A 89 3.14 4.16 0.28
C PHE A 89 3.79 4.71 -0.99
N SER A 90 2.99 5.14 -1.98
CA SER A 90 3.51 5.75 -3.20
C SER A 90 4.23 7.07 -2.90
N LEU A 91 3.68 7.89 -2.01
CA LEU A 91 4.29 9.14 -1.58
C LEU A 91 5.62 8.89 -0.84
N ILE A 92 5.66 7.88 0.03
CA ILE A 92 6.89 7.49 0.72
C ILE A 92 7.98 7.12 -0.30
N ILE A 93 7.68 6.21 -1.23
CA ILE A 93 8.64 5.81 -2.27
C ILE A 93 9.09 7.03 -3.07
N TYR A 94 8.15 7.85 -3.55
CA TYR A 94 8.47 9.06 -4.30
C TYR A 94 9.43 10.01 -3.56
N ILE A 95 9.21 10.23 -2.25
CA ILE A 95 10.10 11.06 -1.44
C ILE A 95 11.51 10.44 -1.36
N PHE A 96 11.61 9.13 -1.15
CA PHE A 96 12.89 8.43 -1.16
C PHE A 96 13.59 8.53 -2.53
N ASP A 97 12.86 8.36 -3.62
CA ASP A 97 13.41 8.49 -4.97
C ASP A 97 14.00 9.89 -5.19
N VAL A 98 13.27 10.94 -4.83
CA VAL A 98 13.73 12.33 -4.98
C VAL A 98 14.95 12.63 -4.10
N LEU A 99 14.99 12.13 -2.87
CA LEU A 99 16.09 12.40 -1.94
C LEU A 99 17.37 11.63 -2.28
N PHE A 100 17.27 10.41 -2.81
CA PHE A 100 18.41 9.52 -3.02
C PHE A 100 18.84 9.37 -4.49
N THR A 101 17.95 9.60 -5.46
CA THR A 101 18.26 9.57 -6.91
C THR A 101 18.66 10.95 -7.42
N SER A 102 19.72 11.51 -6.84
CA SER A 102 20.40 12.69 -7.42
C SER A 102 21.62 12.20 -8.20
N THR A 103 21.63 12.42 -9.53
CA THR A 103 22.72 12.26 -10.54
C THR A 103 22.76 11.01 -11.43
N THR A 104 21.85 10.86 -12.40
CA THR A 104 22.13 10.07 -13.62
C THR A 104 21.56 10.69 -14.92
N VAL A 105 21.54 12.03 -15.05
CA VAL A 105 21.10 12.70 -16.30
C VAL A 105 22.03 13.85 -16.67
N LYS A 106 23.35 13.60 -16.84
CA LYS A 106 24.24 14.57 -17.53
C LYS A 106 25.59 13.98 -17.96
N ASN A 107 25.66 12.78 -18.55
CA ASN A 107 26.95 12.28 -19.06
C ASN A 107 26.90 11.53 -20.42
N LYS A 108 25.79 11.65 -21.16
CA LYS A 108 25.66 11.02 -22.49
C LYS A 108 25.75 12.01 -23.66
N ARG A 109 25.81 13.32 -23.40
CA ARG A 109 25.88 14.35 -24.46
C ARG A 109 27.26 14.95 -24.68
N VAL A 110 28.18 14.84 -23.70
CA VAL A 110 29.54 15.39 -23.83
C VAL A 110 30.43 14.49 -24.69
N ASN A 111 30.23 13.17 -24.66
CA ASN A 111 31.07 12.23 -25.40
C ASN A 111 30.69 12.05 -26.88
N HIS A 112 29.65 12.72 -27.37
CA HIS A 112 29.21 12.63 -28.78
C HIS A 112 29.55 13.87 -29.61
N GLU A 113 30.13 14.90 -28.99
CA GLU A 113 30.57 16.12 -29.67
C GLU A 113 32.11 16.16 -29.87
N GLU A 114 32.84 15.16 -29.36
CA GLU A 114 34.31 15.05 -29.49
C GLU A 114 34.79 13.95 -30.47
N GLU A 115 33.88 13.31 -31.22
CA GLU A 115 34.17 12.40 -32.34
C GLU A 115 33.75 12.99 -33.69
#